data_AF-A0A948JS74-F1
#
_entry.id   AF-A0A948JS74-F1
#
_cell.length_a   1.000
_cell.length_b   1.000
_cell.length_c   1.000
_cell.angle_alpha   90.00
_cell.angle_beta   90.00
_cell.angle_gamma   90.00
#
_symmetry.space_group_name_H-M   'P 1'
#
loop_
_entity.id
_entity.type
_entity.pdbx_description
1 polymer ?
#
loop_
_entity_poly.entity_id
_entity_poly.type
_entity_poly.pdbx_seq_one_letter_code
_entity_poly.pdbx_strand_id
1 'polypeptide(L)'
;MRTCIHLSVLLLLSGCQTLQTPVTQPLAVSTESVTETVEPVPEPAPVETTLAISDDSNNLKAWVQYRSSILPRLNDERELLAAENSNDAIWQLKRTILQLHPDTPYLSRLRVQMQLSEQLQLLPAPLAQLLSWDLAFNQKLLEAESAVSALTRLNAQQHDNIERLQKTNRELQKKIDALTQIEAQLNQPAVLPENNNGR
;
A
#
# COMPACT_ATOMS: atom_id res chain seq x y z
N MET A 1 -24.82 20.51 -31.96
CA MET A 1 -25.43 19.35 -31.25
C MET A 1 -24.52 18.70 -30.20
N ARG A 2 -23.18 18.71 -30.32
CA ARG A 2 -22.28 18.19 -29.27
C ARG A 2 -22.14 19.09 -28.03
N THR A 3 -22.22 20.41 -28.20
CA THR A 3 -22.09 21.38 -27.08
C THR A 3 -23.31 21.43 -26.17
N CYS A 4 -24.52 21.12 -26.67
CA CYS A 4 -25.73 21.07 -25.84
C CYS A 4 -25.73 19.88 -24.88
N ILE A 5 -25.09 18.76 -25.24
CA ILE A 5 -25.04 17.55 -24.40
C ILE A 5 -24.12 17.76 -23.19
N HIS A 6 -23.04 18.54 -23.33
CA HIS A 6 -22.14 18.84 -22.22
C HIS A 6 -22.76 19.76 -21.16
N LEU A 7 -23.67 20.66 -21.57
CA LEU A 7 -24.38 21.56 -20.65
C LEU A 7 -25.43 20.82 -19.80
N SER A 8 -26.04 19.75 -20.33
CA SER A 8 -27.04 18.96 -19.60
C SER A 8 -26.43 18.08 -18.49
N VAL A 9 -25.17 17.67 -18.63
CA VAL A 9 -24.49 16.81 -17.64
C VAL A 9 -24.00 17.62 -16.43
N LEU A 10 -23.63 18.89 -16.61
CA LEU A 10 -23.20 19.77 -15.52
C LEU A 10 -24.35 20.22 -14.60
N LEU A 11 -25.59 20.24 -15.09
CA LEU A 11 -26.76 20.67 -14.32
C LEU A 11 -27.27 19.60 -13.32
N LEU A 12 -26.90 18.33 -13.53
CA LEU A 12 -27.30 17.22 -12.66
C LEU A 12 -26.42 17.07 -11.41
N LEU A 13 -25.24 17.69 -11.36
CA LEU A 13 -24.32 17.59 -10.20
C LEU A 13 -24.49 18.69 -9.13
N SER A 14 -25.34 19.70 -9.36
CA SER A 14 -25.52 20.82 -8.42
C SER A 14 -26.82 20.75 -7.59
N GLY A 15 -27.52 19.61 -7.59
CA GLY A 15 -28.91 19.50 -7.12
C GLY A 15 -29.15 19.04 -5.67
N CYS A 16 -28.14 18.87 -4.82
CA CYS A 16 -28.34 18.31 -3.46
C CYS A 16 -27.78 19.17 -2.31
N GLN A 17 -27.90 20.50 -2.37
CA GLN A 17 -27.50 21.34 -1.23
C GLN A 17 -28.51 22.39 -0.76
N THR A 18 -29.80 22.25 -1.11
CA THR A 18 -30.83 23.18 -0.64
C THR A 18 -32.18 22.51 -0.43
N LEU A 19 -32.28 21.70 0.63
CA LEU A 19 -33.53 21.54 1.37
C LEU A 19 -33.27 21.87 2.85
N GLN A 20 -33.15 23.17 3.11
CA GLN A 20 -33.48 23.72 4.42
C GLN A 20 -34.87 24.32 4.29
N THR A 21 -35.85 23.62 4.86
CA THR A 21 -37.21 24.13 5.04
C THR A 21 -37.17 25.35 5.96
N PRO A 22 -37.87 26.45 5.62
CA PRO A 22 -38.05 27.55 6.55
C PRO A 22 -39.02 27.07 7.64
N VAL A 23 -38.53 26.93 8.87
CA VAL A 23 -39.38 26.71 10.02
C VAL A 23 -40.18 27.99 10.27
N THR A 24 -41.46 27.91 9.92
CA THR A 24 -42.51 28.84 10.30
C THR A 24 -42.42 29.14 11.79
N GLN A 25 -42.23 30.41 12.13
CA GLN A 25 -42.35 30.89 13.52
C GLN A 25 -43.81 30.69 13.98
N PRO A 26 -44.06 29.96 15.09
CA PRO A 26 -45.33 30.07 15.77
C PRO A 26 -45.32 31.29 16.67
N LEU A 27 -46.39 32.09 16.55
CA LEU A 27 -46.71 33.20 17.44
C LEU A 27 -46.66 32.77 18.91
N ALA A 28 -46.23 33.73 19.74
CA ALA A 28 -46.25 33.65 21.19
C ALA A 28 -47.63 33.26 21.74
N VAL A 29 -47.65 32.21 22.55
CA VAL A 29 -48.63 32.04 23.62
C VAL A 29 -47.82 31.87 24.91
N SER A 30 -47.92 32.88 25.76
CA SER A 30 -47.41 32.84 27.13
C SER A 30 -48.28 31.88 27.94
N THR A 31 -47.69 30.78 28.39
CA THR A 31 -48.23 30.00 29.51
C THR A 31 -47.11 29.77 30.51
N GLU A 32 -47.34 30.32 31.69
CA GLU A 32 -46.59 30.21 32.93
C GLU A 32 -46.14 28.79 33.28
N SER A 33 -44.97 28.70 33.94
CA SER A 33 -44.60 27.68 34.95
C SER A 33 -44.68 26.21 34.50
N VAL A 34 -43.56 25.50 34.31
CA VAL A 34 -42.68 24.98 35.38
C VAL A 34 -41.25 24.89 34.86
N THR A 35 -40.29 25.45 35.59
CA THR A 35 -38.87 25.21 35.36
C THR A 35 -38.53 23.80 35.85
N GLU A 36 -38.75 22.79 35.01
CA GLU A 36 -38.09 21.50 35.20
C GLU A 36 -36.66 21.68 34.70
N THR A 37 -35.75 21.90 35.65
CA THR A 37 -34.31 21.87 35.42
C THR A 37 -33.98 20.48 34.89
N VAL A 38 -33.97 20.33 33.57
CA VAL A 38 -33.37 19.17 32.91
C VAL A 38 -31.90 19.22 33.28
N GLU A 39 -31.52 18.40 34.26
CA GLU A 39 -30.12 18.12 34.53
C GLU A 39 -29.48 17.70 33.20
N PRO A 40 -28.33 18.29 32.82
CA PRO A 40 -27.59 17.81 31.67
C PRO A 40 -27.28 16.35 31.96
N VAL A 41 -27.87 15.44 31.17
CA VAL A 41 -27.49 14.03 31.16
C VAL A 41 -25.97 14.03 31.01
N PRO A 42 -25.22 13.58 32.04
CA PRO A 42 -23.76 13.60 31.95
C PRO A 42 -23.40 12.78 30.72
N GLU A 43 -22.68 13.41 29.79
CA GLU A 43 -22.05 12.72 28.67
C GLU A 43 -21.33 11.51 29.29
N PRO A 44 -21.73 10.27 28.95
CA PRO A 44 -21.17 9.10 29.59
C PRO A 44 -19.67 9.18 29.37
N ALA A 45 -18.92 9.28 30.47
CA ALA A 45 -17.47 9.29 30.44
C ALA A 45 -17.01 8.19 29.49
N PRO A 46 -16.04 8.45 28.60
CA PRO A 46 -15.60 7.47 27.63
C PRO A 46 -15.21 6.23 28.41
N VAL A 47 -16.05 5.21 28.33
CA VAL A 47 -15.78 3.93 28.98
C VAL A 47 -14.54 3.44 28.26
N GLU A 48 -13.42 3.38 28.97
CA GLU A 48 -12.23 2.68 28.51
C GLU A 48 -12.65 1.22 28.34
N THR A 49 -13.18 0.89 27.17
CA THR A 49 -13.64 -0.44 26.85
C THR A 49 -12.42 -1.32 26.76
N THR A 50 -12.19 -2.07 27.83
CA THR A 50 -11.20 -3.14 27.87
C THR A 50 -11.45 -4.07 26.70
N LEU A 51 -10.42 -4.28 25.87
CA LEU A 51 -10.51 -5.16 24.71
C LEU A 51 -10.95 -6.56 25.15
N ALA A 52 -11.89 -7.14 24.43
CA ALA A 52 -12.41 -8.48 24.66
C ALA A 52 -12.54 -9.24 23.32
N ILE A 53 -12.72 -10.56 23.37
CA ILE A 53 -13.09 -11.34 22.19
C ILE A 53 -14.59 -11.64 22.29
N SER A 54 -15.40 -10.71 21.81
CA SER A 54 -16.86 -10.80 21.77
C SER A 54 -17.41 -10.11 20.52
N ASP A 55 -18.67 -10.39 20.19
CA ASP A 55 -19.44 -9.80 19.10
C ASP A 55 -20.14 -8.48 19.47
N ASP A 56 -19.97 -7.99 20.70
CA ASP A 56 -20.57 -6.73 21.14
C ASP A 56 -20.04 -5.53 20.36
N SER A 57 -20.94 -4.59 20.04
CA SER A 57 -20.61 -3.38 19.27
C SER A 57 -19.57 -2.50 19.97
N ASN A 58 -19.64 -2.39 21.30
CA ASN A 58 -18.67 -1.60 22.05
C ASN A 58 -17.27 -2.22 21.99
N ASN A 59 -17.20 -3.56 21.99
CA ASN A 59 -15.95 -4.28 21.84
C ASN A 59 -15.35 -4.12 20.44
N LEU A 60 -16.17 -4.20 19.38
CA LEU A 60 -15.71 -3.92 18.01
C LEU A 60 -15.18 -2.50 17.88
N LYS A 61 -15.87 -1.52 18.47
CA LYS A 61 -15.41 -0.13 18.51
C LYS A 61 -14.08 -0.01 19.26
N ALA A 62 -13.91 -0.73 20.36
CA ALA A 62 -12.66 -0.78 21.11
C ALA A 62 -11.51 -1.32 20.25
N TRP A 63 -11.72 -2.38 19.48
CA TRP A 63 -10.71 -2.92 18.55
C TRP A 63 -10.34 -1.94 17.44
N VAL A 64 -11.33 -1.24 16.87
CA VAL A 64 -11.07 -0.18 15.86
C VAL A 64 -10.27 0.96 16.48
N GLN A 65 -10.63 1.41 17.68
CA GLN A 65 -9.93 2.47 18.39
C GLN A 65 -8.52 2.06 18.82
N TYR A 66 -8.34 0.81 19.26
CA TYR A 66 -7.02 0.25 19.52
C TYR A 66 -6.15 0.32 18.27
N ARG A 67 -6.66 -0.16 17.13
CA ARG A 67 -5.96 -0.14 15.83
C ARG A 67 -5.57 1.27 15.39
N SER A 68 -6.43 2.27 15.57
CA SER A 68 -6.06 3.65 15.23
C SER A 68 -5.04 4.23 16.21
N SER A 69 -5.12 3.86 17.50
CA SER A 69 -4.22 4.36 18.55
C SER A 69 -2.79 3.82 18.47
N ILE A 70 -2.58 2.65 17.84
CA ILE A 70 -1.23 2.04 17.73
C ILE A 70 -0.42 2.62 16.58
N LEU A 71 -1.06 3.13 15.51
CA LEU A 71 -0.37 3.63 14.32
C LEU A 71 0.71 4.70 14.62
N PRO A 72 0.46 5.72 15.46
CA PRO A 72 1.49 6.73 15.75
C PRO A 72 2.61 6.24 16.68
N ARG A 73 2.44 5.10 17.36
CA ARG A 73 3.33 4.62 18.44
C ARG A 73 3.67 3.13 18.31
N LEU A 74 3.83 2.68 17.07
CA LEU A 74 3.94 1.27 16.71
C LEU A 74 5.09 0.55 17.42
N ASN A 75 6.27 1.20 17.51
CA ASN A 75 7.44 0.60 18.15
C ASN A 75 7.27 0.51 19.67
N ASP A 76 6.74 1.55 20.30
CA ASP A 76 6.43 1.55 21.73
C ASP A 76 5.46 0.42 22.09
N GLU A 77 4.40 0.24 21.29
CA GLU A 77 3.44 -0.85 21.51
C GLU A 77 4.10 -2.22 21.34
N ARG A 78 5.01 -2.40 20.37
CA ARG A 78 5.77 -3.65 20.21
C ARG A 78 6.64 -3.95 21.42
N GLU A 79 7.30 -2.95 21.99
CA GLU A 79 8.14 -3.10 23.18
C GLU A 79 7.29 -3.44 24.41
N LEU A 80 6.17 -2.74 24.60
CA LEU A 80 5.20 -3.04 25.67
C LEU A 80 4.68 -4.47 25.57
N LEU A 81 4.25 -4.89 24.37
CA LEU A 81 3.72 -6.23 24.15
C LEU A 81 4.78 -7.33 24.30
N ALA A 82 6.05 -7.01 24.02
CA ALA A 82 7.17 -7.93 24.21
C ALA A 82 7.60 -8.06 25.68
N ALA A 83 7.42 -7.01 26.47
CA ALA A 83 7.66 -7.03 27.92
C ALA A 83 6.51 -7.69 28.71
N GLU A 84 5.32 -7.75 28.12
CA GLU A 84 4.16 -8.39 28.71
C GLU A 84 4.31 -9.93 28.71
N ASN A 85 4.27 -10.55 29.89
CA ASN A 85 4.32 -12.02 30.06
C ASN A 85 2.94 -12.68 29.91
N SER A 86 2.08 -12.13 29.05
CA SER A 86 0.79 -12.73 28.72
C SER A 86 0.88 -13.56 27.44
N ASN A 87 0.02 -14.58 27.32
CA ASN A 87 -0.19 -15.33 26.08
C ASN A 87 -1.67 -15.68 25.90
N ASP A 88 -2.54 -14.78 26.37
CA ASP A 88 -3.97 -14.91 26.19
C ASP A 88 -4.40 -14.53 24.76
N ALA A 89 -5.66 -14.82 24.42
CA ALA A 89 -6.16 -14.62 23.07
C ALA A 89 -6.17 -13.14 22.66
N ILE A 90 -6.37 -12.20 23.59
CA ILE A 90 -6.32 -10.76 23.31
C ILE A 90 -4.88 -10.36 22.98
N TRP A 91 -3.90 -10.78 23.78
CA TRP A 91 -2.49 -10.53 23.50
C TRP A 91 -2.06 -11.11 22.15
N GLN A 92 -2.50 -12.33 21.82
CA GLN A 92 -2.22 -12.96 20.53
C GLN A 92 -2.78 -12.13 19.38
N LEU A 93 -4.02 -11.63 19.52
CA LEU A 93 -4.64 -10.81 18.48
C LEU A 93 -3.96 -9.45 18.33
N LYS A 94 -3.60 -8.79 19.44
CA LYS A 94 -2.81 -7.55 19.42
C LYS A 94 -1.48 -7.76 18.69
N ARG A 95 -0.79 -8.86 19.00
CA ARG A 95 0.47 -9.24 18.35
C ARG A 95 0.28 -9.47 16.85
N THR A 96 -0.75 -10.21 16.44
CA THR A 96 -1.08 -10.44 15.03
C THR A 96 -1.29 -9.12 14.29
N ILE A 97 -2.07 -8.19 14.84
CA ILE A 97 -2.30 -6.86 14.24
C ILE A 97 -0.98 -6.10 14.06
N LEU A 98 -0.13 -6.04 15.08
CA LEU A 98 1.16 -5.33 15.01
C LEU A 98 2.13 -5.96 14.00
N GLN A 99 2.12 -7.29 13.89
CA GLN A 99 3.00 -8.01 12.97
C GLN A 99 2.51 -7.95 11.53
N LEU A 100 1.24 -7.65 11.27
CA LEU A 100 0.72 -7.37 9.93
C LEU A 100 1.08 -5.97 9.41
N HIS A 101 1.65 -5.10 10.25
CA HIS A 101 2.05 -3.75 9.81
C HIS A 101 3.11 -3.82 8.69
N PRO A 102 3.05 -2.96 7.65
CA PRO A 102 3.98 -2.96 6.51
C PRO A 102 5.47 -2.90 6.88
N ASP A 103 5.82 -2.20 7.97
CA ASP A 103 7.21 -2.11 8.46
C ASP A 103 7.76 -3.44 8.98
N THR A 104 6.89 -4.43 9.22
CA THR A 104 7.32 -5.77 9.60
C THR A 104 7.90 -6.48 8.38
N PRO A 105 9.02 -7.22 8.50
CA PRO A 105 9.63 -7.93 7.37
C PRO A 105 8.66 -8.87 6.63
N TYR A 106 8.80 -8.96 5.31
CA TYR A 106 7.96 -9.75 4.41
C TYR A 106 7.68 -11.18 4.94
N LEU A 107 8.72 -11.93 5.29
CA LEU A 107 8.58 -13.33 5.74
C LEU A 107 7.83 -13.45 7.07
N SER A 108 7.97 -12.45 7.94
CA SER A 108 7.25 -12.40 9.20
C SER A 108 5.75 -12.15 8.95
N ARG A 109 5.42 -11.19 8.08
CA ARG A 109 4.03 -10.93 7.66
C ARG A 109 3.38 -12.14 7.00
N LEU A 110 4.09 -12.80 6.07
CA LEU A 110 3.58 -14.01 5.40
C LEU A 110 3.19 -15.10 6.40
N ARG A 111 4.03 -15.37 7.41
CA ARG A 111 3.73 -16.36 8.45
C ARG A 111 2.50 -15.97 9.26
N VAL A 112 2.42 -14.70 9.67
CA VAL A 112 1.34 -14.19 10.51
C VAL A 112 0.02 -14.17 9.74
N GLN A 113 0.05 -13.90 8.43
CA GLN A 113 -1.13 -13.98 7.58
C GLN A 113 -1.70 -15.40 7.53
N MET A 114 -0.83 -16.41 7.38
CA MET A 114 -1.27 -17.82 7.43
C MET A 114 -1.91 -18.14 8.77
N GLN A 115 -1.28 -17.74 9.88
CA GLN A 115 -1.83 -17.93 11.22
C GLN A 115 -3.17 -17.20 11.41
N LEU A 116 -3.29 -15.95 10.96
CA LEU A 116 -4.55 -15.19 11.05
C LEU A 116 -5.66 -15.91 10.29
N SER A 117 -5.39 -16.46 9.10
CA SER A 117 -6.40 -17.16 8.30
C SER A 117 -7.04 -18.35 9.04
N GLU A 118 -6.27 -19.03 9.90
CA GLU A 118 -6.76 -20.09 10.77
C GLU A 118 -7.50 -19.51 11.98
N GLN A 119 -6.94 -18.49 12.63
CA GLN A 119 -7.53 -17.83 13.81
C GLN A 119 -8.90 -17.21 13.51
N LEU A 120 -9.13 -16.70 12.30
CA LEU A 120 -10.42 -16.09 11.90
C LEU A 120 -11.60 -17.05 12.08
N GLN A 121 -11.38 -18.37 12.00
CA GLN A 121 -12.45 -19.37 12.15
C GLN A 121 -12.90 -19.54 13.61
N LEU A 122 -12.08 -19.09 14.56
CA LEU A 122 -12.32 -19.21 16.00
C LEU A 122 -12.87 -17.92 16.60
N LEU A 123 -12.81 -16.81 15.87
CA LEU A 123 -13.26 -15.50 16.34
C LEU A 123 -14.77 -15.31 16.12
N PRO A 124 -15.43 -14.49 16.96
CA PRO A 124 -16.79 -14.06 16.70
C PRO A 124 -16.91 -13.40 15.32
N ALA A 125 -17.98 -13.72 14.59
CA ALA A 125 -18.11 -13.34 13.17
C ALA A 125 -17.88 -11.84 12.89
N PRO A 126 -18.39 -10.89 13.69
CA PRO A 126 -18.12 -9.46 13.45
C PRO A 126 -16.64 -9.08 13.60
N LEU A 127 -15.95 -9.66 14.59
CA LEU A 127 -14.52 -9.42 14.82
C LEU A 127 -13.67 -10.09 13.73
N ALA A 128 -14.05 -11.30 13.32
CA ALA A 128 -13.42 -11.99 12.19
C ALA A 128 -13.56 -11.17 10.89
N GLN A 129 -14.74 -10.57 10.65
CA GLN A 129 -14.97 -9.71 9.50
C GLN A 129 -14.15 -8.41 9.56
N LEU A 130 -13.92 -7.85 10.74
CA LEU A 130 -13.04 -6.68 10.88
C LEU A 130 -11.59 -7.00 10.48
N LEU A 131 -11.10 -8.18 10.85
CA LEU A 131 -9.72 -8.63 10.61
C LEU A 131 -9.52 -9.26 9.23
N SER A 132 -10.58 -9.71 8.56
CA SER A 132 -10.49 -10.22 7.19
C SER A 132 -10.05 -9.14 6.20
N TRP A 133 -10.38 -7.87 6.48
CA TRP A 133 -9.83 -6.74 5.74
C TRP A 133 -8.31 -6.60 5.89
N ASP A 134 -7.77 -6.81 7.09
CA ASP A 134 -6.32 -6.80 7.32
C ASP A 134 -5.64 -7.92 6.54
N LEU A 135 -6.24 -9.12 6.55
CA LEU A 135 -5.77 -10.28 5.78
C LEU A 135 -5.74 -9.98 4.27
N ALA A 136 -6.84 -9.46 3.73
CA ALA A 136 -6.96 -9.14 2.31
C ALA A 136 -5.98 -8.04 1.88
N PHE A 137 -5.81 -7.01 2.71
CA PHE A 137 -4.84 -5.95 2.46
C PHE A 137 -3.41 -6.50 2.47
N ASN A 138 -3.05 -7.30 3.48
CA ASN A 138 -1.71 -7.89 3.57
C ASN A 138 -1.41 -8.81 2.40
N GLN A 139 -2.38 -9.61 1.95
CA GLN A 139 -2.24 -10.45 0.76
C GLN A 139 -1.81 -9.62 -0.46
N LYS A 140 -2.51 -8.49 -0.70
CA LYS A 140 -2.18 -7.60 -1.83
C LYS A 140 -0.85 -6.90 -1.67
N LEU A 141 -0.50 -6.52 -0.46
CA LEU A 141 0.78 -5.91 -0.16
C LEU A 141 1.95 -6.90 -0.41
N LEU A 142 1.83 -8.14 0.06
CA LEU A 142 2.85 -9.18 -0.17
C LEU A 142 2.96 -9.56 -1.65
N GLU A 143 1.84 -9.68 -2.37
CA GLU A 143 1.84 -9.86 -3.82
C GLU A 143 2.63 -8.74 -4.52
N ALA A 144 2.37 -7.48 -4.17
CA ALA A 144 3.07 -6.34 -4.75
C ALA A 144 4.57 -6.34 -4.43
N GLU A 145 4.95 -6.59 -3.18
CA GLU A 145 6.37 -6.66 -2.77
C GLU A 145 7.12 -7.79 -3.51
N SER A 146 6.46 -8.94 -3.69
CA SER A 146 7.02 -10.07 -4.44
C SER A 146 7.21 -9.72 -5.93
N ALA A 147 6.25 -8.99 -6.53
CA ALA A 147 6.32 -8.55 -7.91
C ALA A 147 7.45 -7.53 -8.12
N VAL A 148 7.59 -6.55 -7.22
CA VAL A 148 8.69 -5.57 -7.26
C VAL A 148 10.05 -6.27 -7.16
N SER A 149 10.17 -7.25 -6.27
CA SER A 149 11.41 -8.04 -6.13
C SER A 149 11.74 -8.82 -7.42
N ALA A 150 10.74 -9.46 -8.03
CA ALA A 150 10.91 -10.18 -9.29
C ALA A 150 11.30 -9.24 -10.45
N LEU A 151 10.65 -8.09 -10.56
CA LEU A 151 10.95 -7.07 -11.57
C LEU A 151 12.34 -6.49 -11.40
N THR A 152 12.77 -6.25 -10.16
CA THR A 152 14.12 -5.76 -9.87
C THR A 152 15.18 -6.77 -10.34
N ARG A 153 14.97 -8.06 -10.07
CA ARG A 153 15.85 -9.13 -10.54
C ARG A 153 15.86 -9.23 -12.07
N LEU A 154 14.70 -9.12 -12.72
CA LEU A 154 14.61 -9.15 -14.17
C LEU A 154 15.35 -7.97 -14.80
N ASN A 155 15.20 -6.77 -14.24
CA ASN A 155 15.86 -5.57 -14.73
C ASN A 155 17.38 -5.69 -14.60
N ALA A 156 17.88 -6.16 -13.45
CA ALA A 156 19.31 -6.45 -13.27
C ALA A 156 19.82 -7.44 -14.33
N GLN A 157 19.09 -8.53 -14.58
CA GLN A 157 19.45 -9.50 -15.61
C GLN A 157 19.45 -8.88 -17.03
N GLN A 158 18.49 -8.01 -17.34
CA GLN A 158 18.44 -7.31 -18.62
C GLN A 158 19.62 -6.35 -18.77
N HIS A 159 19.98 -5.63 -17.72
CA HIS A 159 21.12 -4.73 -17.70
C HIS A 159 22.42 -5.50 -18.00
N ASP A 160 22.67 -6.61 -17.29
CA ASP A 160 23.82 -7.47 -17.53
C ASP A 160 23.89 -7.98 -18.98
N ASN A 161 22.74 -8.35 -19.55
CA ASN A 161 22.67 -8.81 -20.94
C ASN A 161 22.99 -7.70 -21.93
N ILE A 162 22.50 -6.48 -21.69
CA ILE A 162 22.81 -5.31 -22.51
C ILE A 162 24.31 -5.03 -22.48
N GLU A 163 24.93 -5.03 -21.30
CA GLU A 163 26.38 -4.81 -21.17
C GLU A 163 27.20 -5.86 -21.93
N ARG A 164 26.83 -7.14 -21.82
CA ARG A 164 27.48 -8.22 -22.59
C ARG A 164 27.32 -8.02 -24.09
N LEU A 165 26.12 -7.71 -24.57
CA LEU A 165 25.87 -7.47 -25.99
C LEU A 165 26.65 -6.26 -26.50
N GLN A 166 26.72 -5.18 -25.71
CA GLN A 166 27.53 -4.01 -26.06
C GLN A 166 29.01 -4.37 -26.15
N LYS A 167 29.54 -5.17 -25.21
CA LYS A 167 30.93 -5.63 -25.27
C LYS A 167 31.19 -6.47 -26.52
N THR A 168 30.35 -7.46 -26.80
CA THR A 168 30.45 -8.30 -28.00
C THR A 168 30.38 -7.46 -29.28
N ASN A 169 29.47 -6.49 -29.36
CA ASN A 169 29.39 -5.60 -30.52
C ASN A 169 30.66 -4.77 -30.72
N ARG A 170 31.26 -4.23 -29.65
CA ARG A 170 32.54 -3.51 -29.74
C ARG A 170 33.67 -4.43 -30.18
N GLU A 171 33.70 -5.67 -29.71
CA GLU A 171 34.70 -6.67 -30.14
C GLU A 171 34.53 -7.07 -31.62
N LEU A 172 33.29 -7.27 -32.07
CA LEU A 172 32.99 -7.55 -33.48
C LEU A 172 33.35 -6.36 -34.37
N GLN A 173 33.03 -5.14 -33.96
CA GLN A 173 33.42 -3.94 -34.71
C GLN A 173 34.93 -3.86 -34.90
N LYS A 174 35.72 -4.09 -33.83
CA LYS A 174 37.18 -4.14 -33.93
C LYS A 174 37.68 -5.21 -34.91
N LYS A 175 37.02 -6.38 -34.96
CA LYS A 175 37.36 -7.44 -35.92
C LYS A 175 37.04 -7.03 -37.36
N ILE A 176 35.90 -6.39 -37.58
CA ILE A 176 35.52 -5.86 -38.89
C ILE A 176 36.56 -4.84 -39.35
N ASP A 177 36.89 -3.85 -38.51
CA ASP A 177 37.85 -2.81 -38.84
C ASP A 177 39.23 -3.42 -39.19
N ALA A 178 39.67 -4.43 -38.45
CA ALA A 178 40.91 -5.15 -38.72
C ALA A 178 40.88 -5.90 -40.06
N LEU A 179 39.77 -6.60 -40.37
CA LEU A 179 39.62 -7.28 -41.65
C LEU A 179 39.58 -6.30 -42.82
N THR A 180 38.86 -5.18 -42.68
CA THR A 180 38.84 -4.11 -43.69
C THR A 180 40.23 -3.51 -43.91
N GLN A 181 41.04 -3.36 -42.86
CA GLN A 181 42.42 -2.90 -42.99
C GLN A 181 43.30 -3.93 -43.74
N ILE A 182 43.13 -5.22 -43.46
CA ILE A 182 43.82 -6.29 -44.19
C ILE A 182 43.44 -6.29 -45.67
N GLU A 183 42.14 -6.19 -45.99
CA GLU A 183 41.66 -6.09 -47.37
C GLU A 183 42.25 -4.87 -48.09
N ALA A 184 42.28 -3.72 -47.42
CA ALA A 184 42.88 -2.51 -47.97
C ALA A 184 44.39 -2.67 -48.25
N GLN A 185 45.12 -3.40 -47.40
CA GLN A 185 46.54 -3.70 -47.62
C GLN A 185 46.76 -4.69 -48.77
N LEU A 186 45.91 -5.70 -48.90
CA LEU A 186 46.00 -6.69 -49.97
C LEU A 186 45.66 -6.11 -51.35
N ASN A 187 44.74 -5.14 -51.41
CA ASN A 187 44.37 -4.44 -52.64
C ASN A 187 45.29 -3.26 -52.99
N GLN A 188 46.35 -3.00 -52.22
CA GLN A 188 47.34 -2.00 -52.63
C GLN A 188 48.11 -2.51 -53.86
N PRO A 189 48.17 -1.73 -54.95
CA PRO A 189 48.95 -2.12 -56.11
C PRO A 189 50.43 -2.23 -55.71
N ALA A 190 51.07 -3.33 -56.09
CA ALA A 190 52.50 -3.51 -55.89
C ALA A 190 53.23 -2.35 -56.56
N VAL A 191 53.84 -1.48 -55.75
CA VAL A 191 54.75 -0.45 -56.26
C VAL A 191 55.95 -1.21 -56.84
N LEU A 192 55.95 -1.38 -58.17
CA LEU A 192 57.14 -1.85 -58.87
C LEU A 192 58.27 -0.88 -58.55
N PRO A 193 59.43 -1.34 -58.05
CA PRO A 193 60.56 -0.46 -57.89
C PRO A 193 60.92 0.09 -59.27
N GLU A 194 60.80 1.41 -59.45
CA GLU A 194 61.35 2.10 -60.61
C GLU A 194 62.85 1.77 -60.66
N ASN A 195 63.18 0.87 -61.59
CA ASN A 195 64.54 0.47 -61.85
C ASN A 195 65.22 1.66 -62.55
N ASN A 196 65.81 2.54 -61.74
CA ASN A 196 66.50 3.74 -62.18
C ASN A 196 67.87 3.37 -62.77
N ASN A 197 67.86 2.62 -63.88
CA ASN A 197 69.04 2.36 -64.71
C ASN A 197 68.93 3.16 -66.01
N GLY A 198 68.96 4.49 -65.86
CA GLY A 198 69.24 5.41 -66.96
C GLY A 198 70.75 5.63 -67.05
N ARG A 199 71.42 4.89 -67.95
CA ARG A 199 72.73 5.22 -68.47
C ARG A 199 72.80 4.89 -69.95
#